data_AF-A0A1H2BRD3-F1
#
_entry.id   AF-A0A1H2BRD3-F1
#
_cell.length_a   1.000
_cell.length_b   1.000
_cell.length_c   1.000
_cell.angle_alpha   90.00
_cell.angle_beta   90.00
_cell.angle_gamma   90.00
#
_symmetry.space_group_name_H-M   'P 1'
#
loop_
_entity.id
_entity.type
_entity.pdbx_description
1 polymer ?
#
loop_
_entity_poly.entity_id
_entity_poly.type
_entity_poly.pdbx_seq_one_letter_code
_entity_poly.pdbx_strand_id
1 'polypeptide(L)'
;MENQYTRLEGMGLKFVSGNVEHRLEEGAIGYTIKFKLLLDFEAFKVAANAAIPGYLDSFINAIRPELGGLAYHLWYNYFSDAAGKIHSFERLCEVFSWAGNYFDQWTEGSLARRYAKPTFEVVGNDIFITCGQYFRWSDRKREIVIGDLPVVSFFWGLGLMQGHTRLERAPGHVLTLGYVYEDLVEVDGAPMNRGMLYMRGHQLAFGKISANDIRIAT
;
A
#
# COMPACT_ATOMS: atom_id res chain seq x y z
N MET A 1 -4.03 -21.61 -0.29
CA MET A 1 -4.48 -21.05 1.00
C MET A 1 -5.12 -19.73 0.66
N GLU A 2 -6.41 -19.56 0.96
CA GLU A 2 -7.05 -18.25 0.92
C GLU A 2 -6.29 -17.32 1.87
N ASN A 3 -5.79 -16.20 1.35
CA ASN A 3 -5.27 -15.15 2.23
C ASN A 3 -6.48 -14.59 2.99
N GLN A 4 -6.62 -14.97 4.25
CA GLN A 4 -7.73 -14.51 5.09
C GLN A 4 -7.65 -12.99 5.21
N TYR A 5 -8.73 -12.29 4.92
CA TYR A 5 -8.83 -10.85 5.06
C TYR A 5 -9.76 -10.51 6.22
N THR A 6 -9.49 -9.42 6.93
CA THR A 6 -10.40 -8.90 7.95
C THR A 6 -10.34 -7.38 7.94
N ARG A 7 -11.51 -6.75 7.89
CA ARG A 7 -11.62 -5.31 8.03
C ARG A 7 -11.34 -4.90 9.48
N LEU A 8 -10.46 -3.93 9.66
CA LEU A 8 -10.09 -3.36 10.95
C LEU A 8 -10.65 -1.93 11.06
N GLU A 9 -11.54 -1.72 12.03
CA GLU A 9 -12.04 -0.38 12.35
C GLU A 9 -10.90 0.54 12.79
N GLY A 10 -10.96 1.81 12.40
CA GLY A 10 -9.88 2.78 12.65
C GLY A 10 -8.69 2.69 11.69
N MET A 11 -8.66 1.70 10.79
CA MET A 11 -7.71 1.65 9.68
C MET A 11 -8.25 2.40 8.45
N GLY A 12 -7.37 3.05 7.68
CA GLY A 12 -7.79 3.71 6.45
C GLY A 12 -6.76 4.66 5.84
N LEU A 13 -7.18 5.33 4.79
CA LEU A 13 -6.40 6.33 4.07
C LEU A 13 -7.17 7.65 4.05
N LYS A 14 -6.46 8.75 4.31
CA LYS A 14 -7.00 10.10 4.11
C LYS A 14 -6.12 10.86 3.12
N PHE A 15 -6.67 11.23 1.98
CA PHE A 15 -5.96 11.98 0.95
C PHE A 15 -5.47 13.34 1.50
N VAL A 16 -4.23 13.70 1.14
CA VAL A 16 -3.62 14.98 1.53
C VAL A 16 -3.32 15.82 0.30
N SER A 17 -2.58 15.27 -0.64
CA SER A 17 -2.18 15.94 -1.87
C SER A 17 -1.76 14.94 -2.94
N GLY A 18 -1.71 15.40 -4.19
CA GLY A 18 -1.05 14.65 -5.25
C GLY A 18 -0.77 15.52 -6.45
N ASN A 19 -0.05 14.96 -7.41
CA ASN A 19 0.32 15.61 -8.66
C ASN A 19 0.44 14.56 -9.76
N VAL A 20 -0.11 14.83 -10.95
CA VAL A 20 0.13 14.08 -12.18
C VAL A 20 1.18 14.83 -12.99
N GLU A 21 2.19 14.13 -13.48
CA GLU A 21 3.28 14.71 -14.25
C GLU A 21 3.60 13.91 -15.51
N HIS A 22 4.02 14.65 -16.54
CA HIS A 22 4.65 14.06 -17.71
C HIS A 22 6.16 14.04 -17.48
N ARG A 23 6.75 12.84 -17.48
CA ARG A 23 8.20 12.65 -17.40
C ARG A 23 8.76 12.40 -18.81
N LEU A 24 9.03 13.50 -19.52
CA LEU A 24 9.49 13.50 -20.90
C LEU A 24 10.73 12.61 -21.12
N GLU A 25 11.72 12.70 -20.23
CA GLU A 25 12.96 11.92 -20.29
C GLU A 25 12.71 10.41 -20.23
N GLU A 26 11.66 10.01 -19.52
CA GLU A 26 11.27 8.61 -19.37
C GLU A 26 10.17 8.19 -20.33
N GLY A 27 9.62 9.11 -21.15
CA GLY A 27 8.45 8.86 -22.00
C GLY A 27 7.30 8.25 -21.20
N ALA A 28 7.05 8.78 -20.01
CA ALA A 28 6.15 8.20 -19.03
C ALA A 28 5.23 9.28 -18.43
N ILE A 29 3.98 8.90 -18.12
CA ILE A 29 3.10 9.69 -17.27
C ILE A 29 3.01 8.99 -15.92
N GLY A 30 3.12 9.75 -14.85
CA GLY A 30 2.94 9.21 -13.51
C GLY A 30 2.24 10.17 -12.60
N TYR A 31 2.02 9.70 -11.39
CA TYR A 31 1.51 10.51 -10.30
C TYR A 31 2.36 10.29 -9.05
N THR A 32 2.37 11.32 -8.21
CA THR A 32 2.82 11.27 -6.82
C THR A 32 1.63 11.62 -5.95
N ILE A 33 1.39 10.85 -4.89
CA ILE A 33 0.25 11.03 -3.99
C ILE A 33 0.70 10.90 -2.53
N LYS A 34 0.16 11.75 -1.67
CA LYS A 34 0.36 11.73 -0.23
C LYS A 34 -0.94 11.40 0.47
N PHE A 35 -0.90 10.36 1.30
CA PHE A 35 -1.99 9.99 2.20
C PHE A 35 -1.52 10.10 3.65
N LYS A 36 -2.42 10.49 4.55
CA LYS A 36 -2.31 10.17 5.96
C LYS A 36 -2.77 8.72 6.15
N LEU A 37 -1.94 7.91 6.77
CA LEU A 37 -2.29 6.55 7.18
C LEU A 37 -3.07 6.62 8.50
N LEU A 38 -4.19 5.91 8.55
CA LEU A 38 -4.98 5.74 9.76
C LEU A 38 -4.81 4.30 10.25
N LEU A 39 -4.58 4.17 11.56
CA LEU A 39 -4.59 2.90 12.27
C LEU A 39 -4.94 3.17 13.74
N ASP A 40 -6.01 2.56 14.22
CA ASP A 40 -6.19 2.38 15.67
C ASP A 40 -5.23 1.28 16.13
N PHE A 41 -4.14 1.70 16.76
CA PHE A 41 -3.07 0.78 17.14
C PHE A 41 -3.48 -0.21 18.24
N GLU A 42 -4.38 0.17 19.14
CA GLU A 42 -4.88 -0.75 20.17
C GLU A 42 -5.83 -1.79 19.56
N ALA A 43 -6.72 -1.36 18.65
CA ALA A 43 -7.54 -2.30 17.89
C ALA A 43 -6.69 -3.27 17.07
N PHE A 44 -5.62 -2.78 16.42
CA PHE A 44 -4.65 -3.60 15.71
C PHE A 44 -3.98 -4.63 16.64
N LYS A 45 -3.49 -4.21 17.81
CA LYS A 45 -2.87 -5.11 18.79
C LYS A 45 -3.81 -6.23 19.22
N VAL A 46 -5.06 -5.89 19.52
CA VAL A 46 -6.09 -6.86 19.92
C VAL A 46 -6.34 -7.86 18.80
N ALA A 47 -6.56 -7.38 17.56
CA ALA A 47 -6.81 -8.24 16.40
C ALA A 47 -5.60 -9.14 16.08
N ALA A 48 -4.39 -8.58 16.13
CA ALA A 48 -3.17 -9.33 15.85
C ALA A 48 -2.89 -10.40 16.91
N ASN A 49 -3.07 -10.11 18.20
CA ASN A 49 -2.91 -11.10 19.27
C ASN A 49 -4.00 -12.18 19.25
N ALA A 50 -5.22 -11.85 18.82
CA ALA A 50 -6.28 -12.85 18.66
C ALA A 50 -5.94 -13.86 17.57
N ALA A 51 -5.25 -13.43 16.50
CA ALA A 51 -4.82 -14.30 15.42
C ALA A 51 -3.51 -15.05 15.72
N ILE A 52 -2.53 -14.36 16.32
CA ILE A 52 -1.22 -14.91 16.67
C ILE A 52 -0.90 -14.45 18.10
N PRO A 53 -1.05 -15.32 19.13
CA PRO A 53 -0.77 -14.94 20.51
C PRO A 53 0.66 -14.40 20.69
N GLY A 54 0.78 -13.23 21.35
CA GLY A 54 2.06 -12.55 21.56
C GLY A 54 2.69 -12.04 20.26
N TYR A 55 1.87 -11.61 19.30
CA TYR A 55 2.30 -11.31 17.94
C TYR A 55 3.48 -10.32 17.90
N LEU A 56 3.35 -9.17 18.56
CA LEU A 56 4.37 -8.11 18.61
C LEU A 56 5.52 -8.40 19.58
N ASP A 57 5.39 -9.41 20.43
CA ASP A 57 6.38 -9.77 21.46
C ASP A 57 7.39 -10.81 20.94
N SER A 58 7.09 -11.44 19.81
CA SER A 58 7.91 -12.50 19.23
C SER A 58 8.82 -11.99 18.12
N PHE A 59 10.13 -12.15 18.30
CA PHE A 59 11.16 -11.71 17.33
C PHE A 59 11.08 -12.43 15.98
N ILE A 60 10.54 -13.65 15.94
CA ILE A 60 10.40 -14.46 14.72
C ILE A 60 9.14 -14.13 13.92
N ASN A 61 8.19 -13.40 14.49
CA ASN A 61 7.05 -12.91 13.74
C ASN A 61 7.49 -11.78 12.81
N ALA A 62 6.73 -11.60 11.73
CA ALA A 62 7.02 -10.59 10.74
C ALA A 62 5.73 -9.92 10.28
N ILE A 63 5.86 -8.73 9.73
CA ILE A 63 4.74 -7.98 9.14
C ILE A 63 5.03 -7.70 7.67
N ARG A 64 3.99 -7.64 6.85
CA ARG A 64 4.08 -7.17 5.47
C ARG A 64 3.05 -6.06 5.24
N PRO A 65 3.47 -4.83 4.90
CA PRO A 65 2.52 -3.81 4.50
C PRO A 65 1.95 -4.18 3.12
N GLU A 66 0.63 -4.21 3.01
CA GLU A 66 -0.09 -4.41 1.76
C GLU A 66 -0.46 -3.04 1.19
N LEU A 67 0.23 -2.63 0.13
CA LEU A 67 0.22 -1.26 -0.38
C LEU A 67 -0.23 -1.19 -1.85
N GLY A 68 -1.30 -1.92 -2.19
CA GLY A 68 -1.83 -1.97 -3.55
C GLY A 68 -2.06 -0.58 -4.14
N GLY A 69 -1.42 -0.28 -5.27
CA GLY A 69 -1.47 1.05 -5.91
C GLY A 69 -0.76 2.19 -5.17
N LEU A 70 -0.18 1.92 -4.00
CA LEU A 70 0.67 2.86 -3.26
C LEU A 70 2.16 2.54 -3.52
N ALA A 71 2.59 1.31 -3.22
CA ALA A 71 3.97 0.86 -3.40
C ALA A 71 4.05 -0.66 -3.52
N TYR A 72 5.15 -1.17 -4.09
CA TYR A 72 5.40 -2.60 -4.17
C TYR A 72 6.38 -3.03 -3.08
N HIS A 73 5.90 -3.66 -2.01
CA HIS A 73 6.76 -4.22 -0.98
C HIS A 73 7.29 -5.60 -1.41
N LEU A 74 8.60 -5.83 -1.32
CA LEU A 74 9.23 -7.03 -1.86
C LEU A 74 8.94 -8.29 -1.04
N TRP A 75 8.96 -8.17 0.28
CA TRP A 75 8.95 -9.32 1.20
C TRP A 75 8.10 -9.05 2.44
N TYR A 76 8.51 -9.55 3.59
CA TYR A 76 8.02 -9.24 4.93
C TYR A 76 9.20 -8.73 5.77
N ASN A 77 8.91 -8.06 6.88
CA ASN A 77 9.91 -7.57 7.82
C ASN A 77 9.72 -8.26 9.16
N TYR A 78 10.72 -9.05 9.58
CA TYR A 78 10.76 -9.59 10.93
C TYR A 78 10.76 -8.48 11.96
N PHE A 79 10.11 -8.72 13.10
CA PHE A 79 10.20 -7.79 14.22
C PHE A 79 11.60 -7.79 14.82
N SER A 80 12.30 -8.93 14.86
CA SER A 80 13.68 -9.02 15.33
C SER A 80 13.87 -8.24 16.64
N ASP A 81 14.79 -7.27 16.69
CA ASP A 81 15.07 -6.45 17.87
C ASP A 81 13.96 -5.46 18.26
N ALA A 82 12.97 -5.24 17.39
CA ALA A 82 11.79 -4.42 17.69
C ALA A 82 10.73 -5.20 18.49
N ALA A 83 10.80 -6.52 18.54
CA ALA A 83 9.85 -7.33 19.30
C ALA A 83 9.80 -6.91 20.77
N GLY A 84 8.59 -6.79 21.31
CA GLY A 84 8.32 -6.29 22.66
C GLY A 84 8.52 -4.78 22.84
N LYS A 85 8.88 -4.02 21.79
CA LYS A 85 9.10 -2.56 21.81
C LYS A 85 8.14 -1.78 20.91
N ILE A 86 7.31 -2.47 20.13
CA ILE A 86 6.33 -1.86 19.24
C ILE A 86 5.09 -1.49 20.07
N HIS A 87 5.12 -0.29 20.65
CA HIS A 87 4.05 0.25 21.51
C HIS A 87 3.26 1.39 20.87
N SER A 88 3.52 1.71 19.60
CA SER A 88 2.78 2.72 18.84
C SER A 88 2.74 2.39 17.35
N PHE A 89 1.83 3.04 16.63
CA PHE A 89 1.75 2.94 15.16
C PHE A 89 3.04 3.44 14.48
N GLU A 90 3.67 4.48 15.04
CA GLU A 90 4.97 4.97 14.56
C GLU A 90 6.04 3.89 14.62
N ARG A 91 6.20 3.25 15.79
CA ARG A 91 7.17 2.15 15.96
C ARG A 91 6.87 0.96 15.06
N LEU A 92 5.60 0.71 14.76
CA LEU A 92 5.22 -0.33 13.80
C LEU A 92 5.67 0.04 12.37
N CYS A 93 5.46 1.30 11.95
CA CYS A 93 5.88 1.78 10.63
C CYS A 93 7.40 1.74 10.43
N GLU A 94 8.19 2.01 11.47
CA GLU A 94 9.66 1.90 11.42
C GLU A 94 10.14 0.51 10.95
N VAL A 95 9.38 -0.55 11.21
CA VAL A 95 9.73 -1.93 10.83
C VAL A 95 9.76 -2.12 9.31
N PHE A 96 8.91 -1.40 8.57
CA PHE A 96 8.75 -1.59 7.11
C PHE A 96 8.98 -0.31 6.28
N SER A 97 9.30 0.82 6.89
CA SER A 97 9.45 2.11 6.19
C SER A 97 10.74 2.24 5.36
N TRP A 98 11.70 1.33 5.53
CA TRP A 98 12.96 1.41 4.80
C TRP A 98 12.76 1.26 3.30
N ALA A 99 13.18 2.27 2.52
CA ALA A 99 13.02 2.31 1.06
C ALA A 99 13.66 1.11 0.34
N GLY A 100 14.66 0.44 0.94
CA GLY A 100 15.27 -0.78 0.40
C GLY A 100 14.29 -1.96 0.30
N ASN A 101 13.21 -1.97 1.08
CA ASN A 101 12.20 -3.04 1.07
C ASN A 101 11.26 -2.99 -0.14
N TYR A 102 11.30 -1.92 -0.94
CA TYR A 102 10.31 -1.69 -1.99
C TYR A 102 10.90 -1.93 -3.38
N PHE A 103 10.10 -2.36 -4.34
CA PHE A 103 10.51 -2.53 -5.72
C PHE A 103 10.15 -1.30 -6.55
N ASP A 104 11.07 -0.85 -7.38
CA ASP A 104 10.93 0.33 -8.23
C ASP A 104 11.41 0.08 -9.66
N GLN A 105 11.36 -1.16 -10.14
CA GLN A 105 11.66 -1.45 -11.54
C GLN A 105 10.38 -1.48 -12.38
N TRP A 106 10.55 -1.29 -13.68
CA TRP A 106 9.45 -1.39 -14.64
C TRP A 106 8.96 -2.84 -14.75
N THR A 107 7.65 -3.03 -14.70
CA THR A 107 7.03 -4.30 -15.04
C THR A 107 7.17 -4.58 -16.53
N GLU A 108 7.17 -5.86 -16.87
CA GLU A 108 6.98 -6.31 -18.24
C GLU A 108 5.52 -6.13 -18.67
N GLY A 109 5.25 -6.15 -19.99
CA GLY A 109 3.91 -5.99 -20.57
C GLY A 109 3.83 -4.85 -21.59
N SER A 110 2.67 -4.66 -22.22
CA SER A 110 2.48 -3.60 -23.23
C SER A 110 2.49 -2.20 -22.60
N LEU A 111 1.71 -2.00 -21.54
CA LEU A 111 1.75 -0.82 -20.68
C LEU A 111 2.55 -1.16 -19.42
N ALA A 112 3.84 -0.82 -19.43
CA ALA A 112 4.73 -1.02 -18.30
C ALA A 112 4.38 -0.07 -17.15
N ARG A 113 4.51 -0.57 -15.92
CA ARG A 113 4.24 0.17 -14.68
C ARG A 113 5.48 0.16 -13.80
N ARG A 114 5.71 1.21 -13.04
CA ARG A 114 6.77 1.27 -12.04
C ARG A 114 6.28 2.02 -10.82
N TYR A 115 6.45 1.44 -9.64
CA TYR A 115 6.23 2.15 -8.39
C TYR A 115 7.43 3.04 -8.05
N ALA A 116 7.19 4.21 -7.48
CA ALA A 116 8.21 4.95 -6.76
C ALA A 116 8.49 4.25 -5.42
N LYS A 117 9.69 4.45 -4.87
CA LYS A 117 9.95 4.10 -3.47
C LYS A 117 9.09 5.00 -2.57
N PRO A 118 8.31 4.45 -1.61
CA PRO A 118 7.51 5.26 -0.73
C PRO A 118 8.38 5.97 0.31
N THR A 119 7.93 7.13 0.75
CA THR A 119 8.50 7.84 1.90
C THR A 119 7.45 7.88 3.00
N PHE A 120 7.84 7.47 4.21
CA PHE A 120 7.01 7.58 5.40
C PHE A 120 7.48 8.76 6.24
N GLU A 121 6.55 9.60 6.66
CA GLU A 121 6.84 10.81 7.44
C GLU A 121 5.97 10.84 8.69
N VAL A 122 6.58 11.14 9.83
CA VAL A 122 5.89 11.37 11.10
C VAL A 122 5.81 12.87 11.34
N VAL A 123 4.60 13.41 11.49
CA VAL A 123 4.38 14.83 11.82
C VAL A 123 3.42 14.90 13.00
N GLY A 124 3.96 15.20 14.18
CA GLY A 124 3.21 15.05 15.43
C GLY A 124 2.83 13.58 15.65
N ASN A 125 1.54 13.31 15.84
CA ASN A 125 1.03 11.94 16.01
C ASN A 125 0.56 11.31 14.69
N ASP A 126 0.70 12.02 13.58
CA ASP A 126 0.19 11.59 12.28
C ASP A 126 1.29 10.97 11.44
N ILE A 127 0.97 9.86 10.79
CA ILE A 127 1.86 9.19 9.84
C ILE A 127 1.34 9.42 8.44
N PHE A 128 2.24 9.83 7.57
CA PHE A 128 1.98 10.07 6.16
C PHE A 128 2.81 9.13 5.31
N ILE A 129 2.26 8.73 4.17
CA ILE A 129 2.96 8.02 3.13
C ILE A 129 2.89 8.86 1.85
N THR A 130 4.05 9.12 1.25
CA THR A 130 4.16 9.67 -0.11
C THR A 130 4.55 8.54 -1.04
N CYS A 131 3.76 8.32 -2.08
CA CYS A 131 3.84 7.22 -3.01
C CYS A 131 3.77 7.73 -4.44
N GLY A 132 4.14 6.90 -5.40
CA GLY A 132 3.96 7.24 -6.80
C GLY A 132 3.95 6.03 -7.71
N GLN A 133 3.38 6.20 -8.88
CA GLN A 133 3.39 5.18 -9.92
C GLN A 133 3.50 5.84 -11.29
N TYR A 134 4.29 5.21 -12.15
CA TYR A 134 4.58 5.67 -13.49
C TYR A 134 4.15 4.63 -14.51
N PHE A 135 3.71 5.10 -15.66
CA PHE A 135 3.22 4.30 -16.77
C PHE A 135 3.92 4.72 -18.05
N ARG A 136 4.25 3.73 -18.88
CA ARG A 136 4.79 3.98 -20.22
C ARG A 136 4.45 2.82 -21.15
N TRP A 137 4.33 3.09 -22.43
CA TRP A 137 4.30 2.03 -23.43
C TRP A 137 5.68 1.39 -23.53
N SER A 138 5.71 0.06 -23.60
CA SER A 138 6.93 -0.71 -23.83
C SER A 138 7.46 -0.52 -25.24
N ASP A 139 6.55 -0.31 -26.21
CA ASP A 139 6.94 0.28 -27.50
C ASP A 139 7.20 1.78 -27.31
N ARG A 140 8.48 2.13 -27.30
CA ARG A 140 8.96 3.50 -27.10
C ARG A 140 8.63 4.43 -28.27
N LYS A 141 8.09 3.91 -29.38
CA LYS A 141 7.59 4.73 -30.50
C LYS A 141 6.20 5.30 -30.24
N ARG A 142 5.44 4.67 -29.33
CA ARG A 142 4.12 5.15 -28.94
C ARG A 142 4.26 6.10 -27.74
N GLU A 143 3.88 7.35 -27.94
CA GLU A 143 3.75 8.29 -26.83
C GLU A 143 2.56 7.88 -25.94
N ILE A 144 2.76 7.91 -24.62
CA ILE A 144 1.69 7.70 -23.66
C ILE A 144 0.90 8.99 -23.47
N VAL A 145 -0.43 8.90 -23.45
CA VAL A 145 -1.31 10.03 -23.15
C VAL A 145 -2.11 9.77 -21.88
N ILE A 146 -2.67 10.82 -21.28
CA ILE A 146 -3.51 10.71 -20.07
C ILE A 146 -4.62 9.67 -20.24
N GLY A 147 -5.27 9.64 -21.41
CA GLY A 147 -6.33 8.68 -21.71
C GLY A 147 -5.92 7.21 -21.68
N ASP A 148 -4.61 6.91 -21.71
CA ASP A 148 -4.09 5.55 -21.57
C ASP A 148 -3.98 5.10 -20.09
N LEU A 149 -4.09 6.03 -19.12
CA LEU A 149 -3.88 5.71 -17.72
C LEU A 149 -5.03 4.87 -17.15
N PRO A 150 -4.74 3.78 -16.44
CA PRO A 150 -5.77 2.91 -15.89
C PRO A 150 -6.51 3.55 -14.71
N VAL A 151 -7.58 2.90 -14.27
CA VAL A 151 -8.08 3.10 -12.91
C VAL A 151 -7.01 2.59 -11.94
N VAL A 152 -6.77 3.39 -10.89
CA VAL A 152 -5.80 3.08 -9.85
C VAL A 152 -6.54 3.03 -8.53
N SER A 153 -6.55 1.86 -7.87
CA SER A 153 -7.04 1.69 -6.51
C SER A 153 -5.91 1.83 -5.50
N PHE A 154 -6.23 2.30 -4.29
CA PHE A 154 -5.27 2.53 -3.21
C PHE A 154 -5.64 1.66 -2.00
N PHE A 155 -4.88 0.60 -1.80
CA PHE A 155 -5.04 -0.30 -0.68
C PHE A 155 -3.98 -0.07 0.39
N TRP A 156 -4.42 -0.10 1.63
CA TRP A 156 -3.59 -0.06 2.84
C TRP A 156 -4.02 -1.22 3.73
N GLY A 157 -3.09 -2.13 3.99
CA GLY A 157 -3.30 -3.30 4.81
C GLY A 157 -2.02 -3.73 5.53
N LEU A 158 -2.17 -4.60 6.52
CA LEU A 158 -1.08 -5.21 7.26
C LEU A 158 -1.28 -6.72 7.26
N GLY A 159 -0.45 -7.42 6.48
CA GLY A 159 -0.34 -8.87 6.49
C GLY A 159 0.40 -9.33 7.74
N LEU A 160 -0.25 -10.14 8.55
CA LEU A 160 0.32 -10.74 9.75
C LEU A 160 1.04 -12.04 9.38
N MET A 161 2.34 -12.11 9.69
CA MET A 161 3.17 -13.25 9.35
C MET A 161 3.63 -13.97 10.62
N GLN A 162 3.22 -15.23 10.78
CA GLN A 162 3.59 -16.05 11.91
C GLN A 162 4.94 -16.72 11.66
N GLY A 163 5.90 -16.46 12.55
CA GLY A 163 7.21 -17.09 12.52
C GLY A 163 7.17 -18.58 12.86
N HIS A 164 8.25 -19.28 12.52
CA HIS A 164 8.44 -20.68 12.88
C HIS A 164 9.80 -20.87 13.55
N THR A 165 9.87 -21.82 14.49
CA THR A 165 11.13 -22.16 15.19
C THR A 165 12.09 -22.98 14.33
N ARG A 166 11.63 -23.50 13.19
CA ARG A 166 12.48 -24.18 12.19
C ARG A 166 13.13 -23.13 11.29
N LEU A 167 14.45 -22.98 11.39
CA LEU A 167 15.25 -21.95 10.71
C LEU A 167 15.08 -21.89 9.19
N GLU A 168 14.68 -22.99 8.54
CA GLU A 168 14.54 -23.06 7.08
C GLU A 168 13.15 -22.64 6.56
N ARG A 169 12.22 -22.29 7.45
CA ARG A 169 10.83 -21.98 7.04
C ARG A 169 10.54 -20.49 7.19
N ALA A 170 10.25 -19.85 6.06
CA ALA A 170 9.72 -18.48 6.05
C ALA A 170 8.40 -18.38 6.86
N PRO A 171 8.13 -17.22 7.50
CA PRO A 171 6.87 -16.94 8.17
C PRO A 171 5.66 -17.20 7.27
N GLY A 172 4.64 -17.86 7.82
CA GLY A 172 3.37 -18.06 7.13
C GLY A 172 2.49 -16.82 7.25
N HIS A 173 1.90 -16.37 6.14
CA HIS A 173 0.82 -15.38 6.20
C HIS A 173 -0.39 -16.02 6.89
N VAL A 174 -0.94 -15.35 7.91
CA VAL A 174 -2.11 -15.79 8.66
C VAL A 174 -3.35 -15.03 8.21
N LEU A 175 -3.28 -13.69 8.21
CA LEU A 175 -4.36 -12.83 7.75
C LEU A 175 -3.85 -11.45 7.34
N THR A 176 -4.66 -10.71 6.59
CA THR A 176 -4.46 -9.29 6.30
C THR A 176 -5.52 -8.46 7.00
N LEU A 177 -5.08 -7.50 7.82
CA LEU A 177 -5.95 -6.45 8.37
C LEU A 177 -5.97 -5.28 7.38
N GLY A 178 -7.15 -4.83 6.96
CA GLY A 178 -7.31 -3.70 6.04
C GLY A 178 -8.55 -2.86 6.34
N TYR A 179 -8.82 -1.84 5.53
CA TYR A 179 -9.92 -0.90 5.78
C TYR A 179 -11.17 -1.11 4.92
N VAL A 180 -11.06 -1.88 3.84
CA VAL A 180 -12.13 -2.10 2.87
C VAL A 180 -13.07 -3.21 3.29
N TYR A 181 -14.28 -3.23 2.75
CA TYR A 181 -15.21 -4.34 2.94
C TYR A 181 -14.86 -5.50 2.01
N GLU A 182 -15.23 -6.73 2.40
CA GLU A 182 -14.95 -7.93 1.61
C GLU A 182 -15.79 -8.00 0.32
N ASP A 183 -16.96 -7.37 0.30
CA ASP A 183 -17.81 -7.34 -0.88
C ASP A 183 -17.24 -6.47 -2.00
N LEU A 184 -17.45 -6.92 -3.23
CA LEU A 184 -16.96 -6.29 -4.45
C LEU A 184 -18.06 -5.46 -5.11
N VAL A 185 -17.68 -4.29 -5.62
CA VAL A 185 -18.51 -3.42 -6.46
C VAL A 185 -17.82 -3.21 -7.81
N GLU A 186 -18.60 -2.95 -8.85
CA GLU A 186 -18.05 -2.67 -10.19
C GLU A 186 -17.63 -1.20 -10.30
N VAL A 187 -16.38 -0.96 -10.66
CA VAL A 187 -15.83 0.38 -10.95
C VAL A 187 -15.15 0.34 -12.30
N ASP A 188 -15.73 1.04 -13.28
CA ASP A 188 -15.24 1.12 -14.66
C ASP A 188 -14.90 -0.26 -15.27
N GLY A 189 -15.80 -1.23 -15.08
CA GLY A 189 -15.63 -2.60 -15.58
C GLY A 189 -14.63 -3.47 -14.81
N ALA A 190 -14.09 -2.98 -13.68
CA ALA A 190 -13.22 -3.75 -12.79
C ALA A 190 -13.86 -3.96 -11.41
N PRO A 191 -13.81 -5.18 -10.84
CA PRO A 191 -14.27 -5.42 -9.49
C PRO A 191 -13.32 -4.76 -8.48
N MET A 192 -13.87 -4.08 -7.48
CA MET A 192 -13.12 -3.42 -6.42
C MET A 192 -13.82 -3.63 -5.08
N ASN A 193 -13.07 -3.85 -4.00
CA ASN A 193 -13.64 -3.93 -2.66
C ASN A 193 -14.37 -2.62 -2.30
N ARG A 194 -15.58 -2.73 -1.78
CA ARG A 194 -16.34 -1.55 -1.32
C ARG A 194 -15.55 -0.81 -0.23
N GLY A 195 -15.59 0.51 -0.27
CA GLY A 195 -14.82 1.40 0.59
C GLY A 195 -13.39 1.70 0.09
N MET A 196 -12.88 0.98 -0.91
CA MET A 196 -11.55 1.24 -1.49
C MET A 196 -11.49 2.63 -2.12
N LEU A 197 -10.42 3.37 -1.84
CA LEU A 197 -10.11 4.61 -2.54
C LEU A 197 -9.59 4.32 -3.93
N TYR A 198 -9.99 5.11 -4.92
CA TYR A 198 -9.47 5.00 -6.27
C TYR A 198 -9.46 6.34 -7.01
N MET A 199 -8.74 6.37 -8.12
CA MET A 199 -8.82 7.44 -9.11
C MET A 199 -8.93 6.88 -10.52
N ARG A 200 -9.59 7.63 -11.40
CA ARG A 200 -9.72 7.29 -12.82
C ARG A 200 -8.59 7.98 -13.59
N GLY A 201 -7.47 7.28 -13.79
CA GLY A 201 -6.29 7.86 -14.43
C GLY A 201 -6.60 8.56 -15.75
N HIS A 202 -7.40 7.91 -16.60
CA HIS A 202 -7.83 8.43 -17.91
C HIS A 202 -8.70 9.71 -17.86
N GLN A 203 -9.14 10.15 -16.68
CA GLN A 203 -9.93 11.37 -16.48
C GLN A 203 -9.16 12.47 -15.73
N LEU A 204 -7.90 12.22 -15.39
CA LEU A 204 -7.08 13.21 -14.69
C LEU A 204 -6.60 14.32 -15.63
N ALA A 205 -6.10 15.41 -15.05
CA ALA A 205 -5.33 16.42 -15.76
C ALA A 205 -3.90 16.45 -15.22
N PHE A 206 -2.96 16.93 -16.05
CA PHE A 206 -1.61 17.22 -15.55
C PHE A 206 -1.65 18.31 -14.48
N GLY A 207 -0.78 18.18 -13.48
CA GLY A 207 -0.73 19.07 -12.32
C GLY A 207 -1.43 18.48 -11.11
N LYS A 208 -1.97 19.36 -10.25
CA LYS A 208 -2.45 19.00 -8.91
C LYS A 208 -3.62 18.01 -8.96
N ILE A 209 -3.51 16.94 -8.18
CA ILE A 209 -4.62 16.06 -7.83
C ILE A 209 -5.35 16.67 -6.63
N SER A 210 -6.67 16.75 -6.71
CA SER A 210 -7.56 17.26 -5.68
C SER A 210 -8.32 16.14 -4.98
N ALA A 211 -8.99 16.46 -3.87
CA ALA A 211 -9.85 15.49 -3.19
C ALA A 211 -11.02 15.01 -4.06
N ASN A 212 -11.45 15.79 -5.06
CA ASN A 212 -12.52 15.40 -5.98
C ASN A 212 -12.09 14.32 -6.98
N ASP A 213 -10.78 14.17 -7.19
CA ASP A 213 -10.22 13.14 -8.07
C ASP A 213 -10.10 11.79 -7.35
N ILE A 214 -10.18 11.78 -6.02
CA ILE A 214 -10.17 10.59 -5.18
C ILE A 214 -11.60 10.17 -4.86
N ARG A 215 -11.97 9.00 -5.33
CA ARG A 215 -13.31 8.42 -5.19
C ARG A 215 -13.26 7.24 -4.23
N ILE A 216 -14.43 6.88 -3.71
CA ILE A 216 -14.65 5.69 -2.88
C ILE A 216 -15.47 4.71 -3.72
N ALA A 217 -15.06 3.45 -3.76
CA ALA A 217 -15.84 2.38 -4.37
C ALA A 217 -17.08 2.12 -3.51
N THR A 218 -18.28 2.30 -4.07
CA THR A 218 -19.57 2.22 -3.36
C THR A 218 -20.58 1.42 -4.14
#